data_AF-A0AAP0RPC5-F1
#
_entry.id   AF-A0AAP0RPC5-F1
#
_cell.length_a   1.000
_cell.length_b   1.000
_cell.length_c   1.000
_cell.angle_alpha   90.00
_cell.angle_beta   90.00
_cell.angle_gamma   90.00
#
_symmetry.space_group_name_H-M   'P 1'
#
loop_
_entity.id
_entity.type
_entity.pdbx_description
1 polymer ?
#
loop_
_entity_poly.entity_id
_entity_poly.type
_entity_poly.pdbx_seq_one_letter_code
_entity_poly.pdbx_strand_id
1 'polypeptide(L)'
;MKIPKVPSWVFGYCLWILVFAISIVFLRSYFQDSNSVQRGKFQFSTKALSKGSSYPPVLAYWILGSNGDGKRILRLLKAIYHPRNQYLLQLDDSSSEIERGQLALSVQSEKVFEAFGNVDVVGTSYAINPMGSSALAATLHAAALLLKISTDWDWFITLSASDYPLMTQDDLLHAFTFLPRDLNFISYTSNTSWNEQQKISRIVVDPSLYYQKNTPIMFAVETRATPDAFKIFGGSPWVILSRAFMDYCVKGWDNLPRKLLMYFSNVAFPLESYFHSVLCNSPEFQNTTVNNDLRYIIGDTSPNGEPHVLNMSHYDNVLATGAVFARPFQEGDLLLHNIDENVLNRLPDGVVPGNWCSSSRMNKTIESSKAQNDLCSTWGNINAVKPGSYGIKFRVFLSKLAAEGRLRTSQCHQ
;
A
#
# COMPACT_ATOMS: atom_id res chain seq x y z
N MET A 1 28.87 72.71 2.95
CA MET A 1 28.65 71.29 3.28
C MET A 1 27.16 71.01 3.08
N LYS A 2 26.77 70.39 1.95
CA LYS A 2 25.36 70.19 1.57
C LYS A 2 24.92 68.80 2.04
N ILE A 3 23.92 68.75 2.91
CA ILE A 3 23.26 67.52 3.39
C ILE A 3 22.28 67.04 2.29
N PRO A 4 22.30 65.76 1.88
CA PRO A 4 21.33 65.26 0.91
C PRO A 4 19.99 64.97 1.57
N LYS A 5 18.90 65.42 0.92
CA LYS A 5 17.52 65.10 1.28
C LYS A 5 17.19 63.69 0.81
N VAL A 6 16.77 62.82 1.74
CA VAL A 6 16.22 61.49 1.43
C VAL A 6 14.81 61.66 0.82
N PRO A 7 14.44 60.94 -0.26
CA PRO A 7 13.12 61.08 -0.88
C PRO A 7 12.02 60.45 -0.02
N SER A 8 10.87 61.13 0.13
CA SER A 8 9.74 60.68 0.98
C SER A 8 9.03 59.41 0.50
N TRP A 9 9.42 58.84 -0.65
CA TRP A 9 8.83 57.63 -1.21
C TRP A 9 9.21 56.35 -0.47
N VAL A 10 10.33 56.35 0.27
CA VAL A 10 10.80 55.20 1.06
C VAL A 10 9.90 54.94 2.28
N PHE A 11 9.28 56.00 2.84
CA PHE A 11 8.36 55.86 3.97
C PHE A 11 7.01 55.24 3.57
N GLY A 12 6.53 55.50 2.35
CA GLY A 12 5.28 54.92 1.85
C GLY A 12 5.35 53.40 1.71
N TYR A 13 6.46 52.88 1.17
CA TYR A 13 6.64 51.43 0.99
C TYR A 13 6.75 50.66 2.31
N CYS A 14 7.42 51.23 3.33
CA CYS A 14 7.53 50.59 4.63
C CYS A 14 6.16 50.46 5.33
N LEU A 15 5.27 51.45 5.13
CA LEU A 15 3.92 51.43 5.70
C LEU A 15 3.04 50.35 5.06
N TRP A 16 3.14 50.16 3.74
CA TRP A 16 2.42 49.11 3.02
C TRP A 16 2.91 47.70 3.39
N ILE A 17 4.21 47.51 3.59
CA ILE A 17 4.77 46.22 4.05
C ILE A 17 4.27 45.87 5.46
N LEU A 18 4.20 46.87 6.36
CA LEU A 18 3.66 46.67 7.71
C LEU A 18 2.16 46.31 7.71
N VAL A 19 1.35 46.98 6.88
CA VAL A 19 -0.08 46.67 6.75
C VAL A 19 -0.28 45.26 6.17
N PHE A 20 0.54 44.84 5.20
CA PHE A 20 0.48 43.50 4.62
C PHE A 20 0.90 42.42 5.64
N ALA A 21 1.95 42.66 6.41
CA ALA A 21 2.39 41.77 7.47
C ALA A 21 1.33 41.62 8.59
N ILE A 22 0.69 42.72 9.00
CA ILE A 22 -0.39 42.71 9.99
C ILE A 22 -1.62 41.96 9.45
N SER A 23 -1.96 42.16 8.18
CA SER A 23 -3.06 41.44 7.51
C SER A 23 -2.82 39.92 7.46
N ILE A 24 -1.58 39.48 7.23
CA ILE A 24 -1.21 38.05 7.28
C ILE A 24 -1.35 37.48 8.70
N VAL A 25 -0.97 38.25 9.73
CA VAL A 25 -1.12 37.83 11.13
C VAL A 25 -2.60 37.72 11.52
N PHE A 26 -3.44 38.68 11.11
CA PHE A 26 -4.88 38.62 11.35
C PHE A 26 -5.55 37.50 10.56
N LEU A 27 -5.14 37.23 9.31
CA LEU A 27 -5.60 36.04 8.58
C LEU A 27 -5.21 34.76 9.31
N ARG A 28 -3.98 34.65 9.82
CA ARG A 28 -3.54 33.49 10.60
C ARG A 28 -4.36 33.29 11.86
N SER A 29 -4.63 34.35 12.63
CA SER A 29 -5.51 34.27 13.80
C SER A 29 -6.94 33.91 13.44
N TYR A 30 -7.48 34.43 12.33
CA TYR A 30 -8.83 34.12 11.87
C TYR A 30 -8.96 32.66 11.39
N PHE A 31 -7.92 32.11 10.76
CA PHE A 31 -7.83 30.68 10.42
C PHE A 31 -7.50 29.79 11.64
N GLN A 32 -6.94 30.34 12.72
CA GLN A 32 -6.73 29.61 13.97
C GLN A 32 -8.01 29.53 14.82
N ASP A 33 -8.84 30.58 14.83
CA ASP A 33 -10.09 30.61 15.60
C ASP A 33 -11.23 29.82 14.94
N SER A 34 -11.25 29.70 13.60
CA SER A 34 -12.25 28.89 12.88
C SER A 34 -12.02 27.37 12.99
N ASN A 35 -10.87 26.93 13.53
CA ASN A 35 -10.57 25.53 13.83
C ASN A 35 -10.97 25.10 15.25
N SER A 36 -11.71 25.92 16.00
CA SER A 36 -12.36 25.50 17.25
C SER A 36 -13.66 24.71 17.00
N VAL A 37 -13.61 23.71 16.10
CA VAL A 37 -14.65 22.69 16.04
C VAL A 37 -14.58 21.92 17.36
N GLN A 38 -15.70 21.91 18.09
CA GLN A 38 -15.84 21.17 19.34
C GLN A 38 -15.33 19.74 19.16
N ARG A 39 -14.15 19.47 19.73
CA ARG A 39 -13.60 18.14 19.91
C ARG A 39 -14.58 17.38 20.80
N GLY A 40 -15.52 16.65 20.18
CA GLY A 40 -16.40 15.74 20.91
C GLY A 40 -15.53 14.87 21.80
N LYS A 41 -15.85 14.84 23.10
CA LYS A 41 -15.17 14.04 24.11
C LYS A 41 -15.37 12.54 23.80
N PHE A 42 -14.68 12.02 22.79
CA PHE A 42 -14.35 10.60 22.74
C PHE A 42 -13.21 10.40 23.73
N GLN A 43 -13.43 9.50 24.69
CA GLN A 43 -12.45 9.20 25.72
C GLN A 43 -11.33 8.38 25.08
N PHE A 44 -10.29 9.07 24.58
CA PHE A 44 -9.10 8.47 23.99
C PHE A 44 -8.32 7.70 25.06
N SER A 45 -8.54 6.39 25.14
CA SER A 45 -7.71 5.47 25.89
C SER A 45 -6.90 4.59 24.93
N THR A 46 -6.23 5.20 23.96
CA THR A 46 -5.37 4.48 23.04
C THR A 46 -4.00 4.27 23.71
N LYS A 47 -3.66 3.01 24.03
CA LYS A 47 -2.29 2.69 24.45
C LYS A 47 -1.34 3.01 23.30
N ALA A 48 -0.20 3.65 23.61
CA ALA A 48 0.83 3.94 22.63
C ALA A 48 1.29 2.67 21.89
N LEU A 49 1.72 2.84 20.64
CA LEU A 49 2.23 1.75 19.80
C LEU A 49 3.40 1.04 20.51
N SER A 50 3.25 -0.25 20.76
CA SER A 50 4.28 -1.11 21.35
C SER A 50 4.99 -1.92 20.26
N LYS A 51 6.30 -2.10 20.41
CA LYS A 51 7.16 -2.78 19.44
C LYS A 51 7.95 -3.91 20.09
N GLY A 52 8.47 -4.81 19.26
CA GLY A 52 9.25 -5.97 19.68
C GLY A 52 8.60 -7.28 19.22
N SER A 53 9.35 -8.38 19.34
CA SER A 53 8.91 -9.72 18.92
C SER A 53 7.67 -10.23 19.67
N SER A 54 7.39 -9.70 20.87
CA SER A 54 6.21 -10.03 21.68
C SER A 54 4.94 -9.28 21.27
N TYR A 55 5.02 -8.33 20.35
CA TYR A 55 3.89 -7.54 19.87
C TYR A 55 3.60 -7.86 18.40
N PRO A 56 2.34 -7.68 17.94
CA PRO A 56 2.01 -7.79 16.53
C PRO A 56 2.91 -6.91 15.66
N PRO A 57 3.09 -7.18 14.36
CA PRO A 57 3.86 -6.29 13.50
C PRO A 57 3.05 -5.05 13.11
N VAL A 58 3.71 -4.06 12.56
CA VAL A 58 3.07 -2.92 11.89
C VAL A 58 3.17 -3.15 10.39
N LEU A 59 2.04 -3.18 9.69
CA LEU A 59 2.01 -3.34 8.24
C LEU A 59 1.91 -1.96 7.57
N ALA A 60 2.69 -1.74 6.52
CA ALA A 60 2.62 -0.55 5.69
C ALA A 60 2.03 -0.92 4.33
N TYR A 61 0.86 -0.36 4.03
CA TYR A 61 0.15 -0.60 2.78
C TYR A 61 0.35 0.56 1.83
N TRP A 62 0.69 0.27 0.58
CA TRP A 62 0.55 1.21 -0.53
C TRP A 62 -0.59 0.74 -1.43
N ILE A 63 -1.64 1.56 -1.54
CA ILE A 63 -2.80 1.27 -2.38
C ILE A 63 -2.78 2.20 -3.59
N LEU A 64 -2.55 1.62 -4.77
CA LEU A 64 -2.54 2.31 -6.05
C LEU A 64 -3.89 2.19 -6.77
N GLY A 65 -4.39 3.28 -7.33
CA GLY A 65 -5.50 3.28 -8.29
C GLY A 65 -5.28 4.27 -9.42
N SER A 66 -6.22 4.29 -10.35
CA SER A 66 -6.26 5.20 -11.48
C SER A 66 -7.63 5.88 -11.57
N ASN A 67 -7.93 6.51 -12.71
CA ASN A 67 -9.16 7.24 -12.95
C ASN A 67 -10.41 6.43 -12.56
N GLY A 68 -11.20 6.96 -11.61
CA GLY A 68 -12.44 6.35 -11.12
C GLY A 68 -12.25 5.41 -9.92
N ASP A 69 -11.02 5.12 -9.50
CA ASP A 69 -10.77 4.17 -8.42
C ASP A 69 -10.92 4.76 -7.01
N GLY A 70 -11.15 6.07 -6.85
CA GLY A 70 -11.19 6.72 -5.53
C GLY A 70 -12.13 6.01 -4.53
N LYS A 71 -13.33 5.60 -4.96
CA LYS A 71 -14.28 4.85 -4.12
C LYS A 71 -13.80 3.45 -3.78
N ARG A 72 -13.17 2.77 -4.74
CA ARG A 72 -12.65 1.40 -4.58
C ARG A 72 -11.48 1.39 -3.60
N ILE A 73 -10.57 2.37 -3.70
CA ILE A 73 -9.49 2.58 -2.73
C ILE A 73 -10.07 2.80 -1.33
N LEU A 74 -11.08 3.67 -1.18
CA LEU A 74 -11.67 3.96 0.12
C LEU A 74 -12.35 2.71 0.73
N ARG A 75 -13.07 1.94 -0.08
CA ARG A 75 -13.68 0.67 0.35
C ARG A 75 -12.62 -0.33 0.80
N LEU A 76 -11.57 -0.51 0.00
CA LEU A 76 -10.44 -1.40 0.32
C LEU A 76 -9.77 -0.96 1.63
N LEU A 77 -9.44 0.33 1.76
CA LEU A 77 -8.84 0.89 2.97
C LEU A 77 -9.67 0.54 4.21
N LYS A 78 -10.99 0.77 4.17
CA LYS A 78 -11.88 0.43 5.29
C LYS A 78 -11.89 -1.07 5.60
N ALA A 79 -11.84 -1.92 4.58
CA ALA A 79 -11.77 -3.38 4.75
C ALA A 79 -10.45 -3.86 5.39
N ILE A 80 -9.34 -3.14 5.17
CA ILE A 80 -8.02 -3.49 5.71
C ILE A 80 -7.56 -2.57 6.85
N TYR A 81 -8.41 -1.68 7.36
CA TYR A 81 -8.00 -0.68 8.33
C TYR A 81 -7.73 -1.28 9.71
N HIS A 82 -6.60 -0.91 10.30
CA HIS A 82 -6.24 -1.16 11.68
C HIS A 82 -5.36 -0.01 12.18
N PRO A 83 -5.62 0.58 13.37
CA PRO A 83 -4.89 1.74 13.90
C PRO A 83 -3.38 1.57 14.03
N ARG A 84 -2.93 0.32 14.15
CA ARG A 84 -1.51 -0.04 14.24
C ARG A 84 -0.75 0.16 12.93
N ASN A 85 -1.41 -0.01 11.79
CA ASN A 85 -0.79 -0.05 10.47
C ASN A 85 -0.60 1.35 9.89
N GLN A 86 0.09 1.43 8.75
CA GLN A 86 0.31 2.66 7.99
C GLN A 86 -0.28 2.47 6.59
N TYR A 87 -0.91 3.52 6.05
CA TYR A 87 -1.58 3.45 4.75
C TYR A 87 -1.15 4.64 3.90
N LEU A 88 -0.65 4.38 2.70
CA LEU A 88 -0.37 5.38 1.68
C LEU A 88 -1.25 5.13 0.46
N LEU A 89 -2.12 6.08 0.15
CA LEU A 89 -3.03 6.02 -0.98
C LEU A 89 -2.49 6.85 -2.14
N GLN A 90 -2.54 6.31 -3.35
CA GLN A 90 -2.12 7.03 -4.55
C GLN A 90 -3.09 6.76 -5.69
N LEU A 91 -3.62 7.84 -6.27
CA LEU A 91 -4.20 7.81 -7.61
C LEU A 91 -3.16 8.33 -8.60
N ASP A 92 -2.97 7.65 -9.73
CA ASP A 92 -2.05 8.10 -10.79
C ASP A 92 -2.54 9.39 -11.48
N ASP A 93 -1.77 9.89 -12.45
CA ASP A 93 -2.12 11.12 -13.17
C ASP A 93 -3.18 10.93 -14.27
N SER A 94 -3.74 9.73 -14.41
CA SER A 94 -4.98 9.55 -15.18
C SER A 94 -6.19 10.05 -14.39
N SER A 95 -6.14 10.03 -13.05
CA SER A 95 -7.13 10.68 -12.21
C SER A 95 -7.01 12.19 -12.28
N SER A 96 -8.14 12.89 -12.15
CA SER A 96 -8.12 14.36 -12.06
C SER A 96 -7.63 14.84 -10.70
N GLU A 97 -7.13 16.08 -10.62
CA GLU A 97 -6.82 16.74 -9.35
C GLU A 97 -8.05 16.82 -8.42
N ILE A 98 -9.24 16.97 -9.01
CA ILE A 98 -10.52 16.97 -8.29
C ILE A 98 -10.76 15.62 -7.62
N GLU A 99 -10.56 14.51 -8.34
CA GLU A 99 -10.72 13.16 -7.79
C GLU A 99 -9.71 12.89 -6.66
N ARG A 100 -8.44 13.28 -6.86
CA ARG A 100 -7.40 13.20 -5.82
C ARG A 100 -7.79 13.99 -4.57
N GLY A 101 -8.28 15.23 -4.76
CA GLY A 101 -8.78 16.07 -3.68
C GLY A 101 -9.97 15.45 -2.96
N GLN A 102 -10.90 14.85 -3.69
CA GLN A 102 -12.06 14.16 -3.11
C GLN A 102 -11.66 12.93 -2.28
N LEU A 103 -10.67 12.16 -2.73
CA LEU A 103 -10.12 11.03 -1.96
C LEU A 103 -9.51 11.53 -0.64
N ALA A 104 -8.69 12.59 -0.69
CA ALA A 104 -8.09 13.18 0.50
C ALA A 104 -9.14 13.72 1.48
N LEU A 105 -10.16 14.42 0.99
CA LEU A 105 -11.28 14.91 1.81
C LEU A 105 -12.08 13.75 2.43
N SER A 106 -12.29 12.67 1.68
CA SER A 106 -12.99 11.49 2.18
C SER A 106 -12.22 10.84 3.32
N VAL A 107 -10.89 10.71 3.20
CA VAL A 107 -10.03 10.21 4.28
C VAL A 107 -10.11 11.11 5.52
N GLN A 108 -10.03 12.43 5.33
CA GLN A 108 -10.11 13.39 6.44
C GLN A 108 -11.48 13.40 7.14
N SER A 109 -12.55 13.06 6.42
CA SER A 109 -13.90 13.03 6.98
C SER A 109 -14.17 11.81 7.89
N GLU A 110 -13.35 10.77 7.80
CA GLU A 110 -13.49 9.55 8.60
C GLU A 110 -12.82 9.73 9.96
N LYS A 111 -13.65 9.85 11.02
CA LYS A 111 -13.20 10.12 12.40
C LYS A 111 -12.08 9.20 12.88
N VAL A 112 -12.11 7.93 12.47
CA VAL A 112 -11.09 6.95 12.89
C VAL A 112 -9.74 7.21 12.22
N PHE A 113 -9.74 7.61 10.95
CA PHE A 113 -8.49 7.95 10.24
C PHE A 113 -7.89 9.25 10.77
N GLU A 114 -8.74 10.25 11.04
CA GLU A 114 -8.33 11.51 11.67
C GLU A 114 -7.73 11.26 13.07
N ALA A 115 -8.37 10.42 13.87
CA ALA A 115 -7.96 10.17 15.26
C ALA A 115 -6.61 9.48 15.40
N PHE A 116 -6.28 8.54 14.50
CA PHE A 116 -5.02 7.80 14.54
C PHE A 116 -3.95 8.36 13.62
N GLY A 117 -4.32 9.21 12.64
CA GLY A 117 -3.38 9.92 11.78
C GLY A 117 -2.45 9.00 10.99
N ASN A 118 -2.92 7.81 10.62
CA ASN A 118 -2.11 6.74 10.02
C ASN A 118 -2.48 6.44 8.55
N VAL A 119 -3.19 7.36 7.90
CA VAL A 119 -3.60 7.28 6.49
C VAL A 119 -3.17 8.55 5.77
N ASP A 120 -2.27 8.39 4.79
CA ASP A 120 -1.75 9.47 3.95
C ASP A 120 -2.22 9.31 2.51
N VAL A 121 -2.44 10.44 1.82
CA VAL A 121 -2.77 10.49 0.39
C VAL A 121 -1.68 11.25 -0.34
N VAL A 122 -1.12 10.66 -1.40
CA VAL A 122 -0.15 11.32 -2.27
C VAL A 122 -0.84 12.47 -3.02
N GLY A 123 -0.42 13.71 -2.75
CA GLY A 123 -1.06 14.90 -3.31
C GLY A 123 -0.81 15.07 -4.81
N THR A 124 0.46 15.17 -5.22
CA THR A 124 0.85 15.27 -6.63
C THR A 124 1.32 13.91 -7.12
N SER A 125 0.69 13.41 -8.18
CA SER A 125 1.01 12.13 -8.79
C SER A 125 1.60 12.32 -10.18
N TYR A 126 1.90 11.21 -10.84
CA TYR A 126 2.49 11.16 -12.18
C TYR A 126 1.92 9.96 -12.94
N ALA A 127 2.20 9.91 -14.25
CA ALA A 127 1.80 8.79 -15.08
C ALA A 127 2.45 7.48 -14.59
N ILE A 128 1.64 6.43 -14.46
CA ILE A 128 2.09 5.11 -14.03
C ILE A 128 1.54 4.09 -15.02
N ASN A 129 2.44 3.50 -15.81
CA ASN A 129 2.12 2.40 -16.70
C ASN A 129 2.46 1.06 -16.03
N PRO A 130 1.47 0.17 -15.78
CA PRO A 130 1.69 -1.15 -15.16
C PRO A 130 2.68 -2.06 -15.90
N MET A 131 2.82 -1.87 -17.22
CA MET A 131 3.76 -2.64 -18.06
C MET A 131 5.17 -2.05 -18.07
N GLY A 132 5.34 -0.81 -17.58
CA GLY A 132 6.57 -0.04 -17.73
C GLY A 132 7.32 0.19 -16.42
N SER A 133 8.48 0.81 -16.53
CA SER A 133 9.35 1.16 -15.41
C SER A 133 8.79 2.25 -14.49
N SER A 134 7.81 3.04 -14.95
CA SER A 134 7.08 4.00 -14.12
C SER A 134 6.35 3.33 -12.96
N ALA A 135 5.82 2.11 -13.13
CA ALA A 135 5.23 1.34 -12.02
C ALA A 135 6.29 0.89 -11.00
N LEU A 136 7.48 0.48 -11.46
CA LEU A 136 8.60 0.19 -10.57
C LEU A 136 9.06 1.43 -9.80
N ALA A 137 9.22 2.56 -10.50
CA ALA A 137 9.56 3.84 -9.89
C ALA A 137 8.50 4.28 -8.86
N ALA A 138 7.22 4.10 -9.17
CA ALA A 138 6.12 4.39 -8.24
C ALA A 138 6.17 3.53 -6.97
N THR A 139 6.45 2.23 -7.13
CA THR A 139 6.58 1.32 -5.98
C THR A 139 7.74 1.72 -5.06
N LEU A 140 8.91 2.05 -5.65
CA LEU A 140 10.08 2.52 -4.91
C LEU A 140 9.82 3.88 -4.24
N HIS A 141 9.12 4.79 -4.92
CA HIS A 141 8.75 6.09 -4.36
C HIS A 141 7.78 5.94 -3.18
N ALA A 142 6.76 5.10 -3.29
CA ALA A 142 5.82 4.81 -2.20
C ALA A 142 6.55 4.24 -0.97
N ALA A 143 7.47 3.29 -1.19
CA ALA A 143 8.32 2.77 -0.13
C ALA A 143 9.21 3.85 0.50
N ALA A 144 9.80 4.73 -0.30
CA ALA A 144 10.61 5.85 0.20
C ALA A 144 9.78 6.82 1.05
N LEU A 145 8.54 7.12 0.65
CA LEU A 145 7.61 7.95 1.44
C LEU A 145 7.28 7.28 2.78
N LEU A 146 6.94 5.99 2.78
CA LEU A 146 6.65 5.24 4.00
C LEU A 146 7.87 5.10 4.92
N LEU A 147 9.08 4.92 4.38
CA LEU A 147 10.33 4.95 5.15
C LEU A 147 10.57 6.32 5.80
N LYS A 148 10.15 7.41 5.14
CA LYS A 148 10.29 8.79 5.61
C LYS A 148 9.26 9.18 6.66
N ILE A 149 8.00 8.78 6.47
CA ILE A 149 6.87 9.16 7.33
C ILE A 149 6.87 8.32 8.61
N SER A 150 7.29 7.05 8.54
CA SER A 150 7.26 6.15 9.68
C SER A 150 8.49 5.25 9.77
N THR A 151 9.05 5.17 10.99
CA THR A 151 10.13 4.25 11.34
C THR A 151 9.63 2.90 11.85
N ASP A 152 8.31 2.69 11.84
CA ASP A 152 7.69 1.75 12.79
C ASP A 152 7.18 0.47 12.14
N TRP A 153 7.02 0.48 10.82
CA TRP A 153 6.51 -0.64 10.05
C TRP A 153 7.53 -1.76 9.85
N ASP A 154 7.03 -2.97 9.67
CA ASP A 154 7.82 -4.19 9.55
C ASP A 154 7.78 -4.75 8.12
N TRP A 155 6.61 -4.67 7.48
CA TRP A 155 6.39 -5.15 6.11
C TRP A 155 5.68 -4.10 5.24
N PHE A 156 6.17 -3.96 4.01
CA PHE A 156 5.58 -3.19 2.93
C PHE A 156 4.73 -4.10 2.04
N ILE A 157 3.46 -3.74 1.86
CA ILE A 157 2.46 -4.50 1.11
C ILE A 157 1.93 -3.61 -0.01
N THR A 158 2.11 -4.04 -1.26
CA THR A 158 1.55 -3.35 -2.42
C THR A 158 0.12 -3.81 -2.67
N LEU A 159 -0.82 -2.93 -3.00
CA LEU A 159 -2.18 -3.31 -3.40
C LEU A 159 -2.60 -2.38 -4.53
N SER A 160 -3.47 -2.86 -5.43
CA SER A 160 -4.23 -2.00 -6.32
C SER A 160 -5.67 -1.88 -5.85
N ALA A 161 -6.42 -0.93 -6.42
CA ALA A 161 -7.86 -0.77 -6.19
C ALA A 161 -8.70 -2.01 -6.57
N SER A 162 -8.09 -3.02 -7.20
CA SER A 162 -8.71 -4.29 -7.58
C SER A 162 -8.41 -5.46 -6.64
N ASP A 163 -7.55 -5.26 -5.64
CA ASP A 163 -7.32 -6.25 -4.58
C ASP A 163 -8.39 -6.17 -3.50
N TYR A 164 -8.64 -7.29 -2.81
CA TYR A 164 -9.50 -7.31 -1.63
C TYR A 164 -9.04 -8.35 -0.59
N PRO A 165 -9.16 -8.07 0.73
CA PRO A 165 -8.75 -9.01 1.77
C PRO A 165 -9.70 -10.21 1.89
N LEU A 166 -9.14 -11.37 2.20
CA LEU A 166 -9.85 -12.62 2.51
C LEU A 166 -9.77 -13.00 4.00
N MET A 167 -9.25 -12.10 4.84
CA MET A 167 -9.20 -12.27 6.29
C MET A 167 -9.14 -10.92 6.99
N THR A 168 -9.46 -10.91 8.28
CA THR A 168 -9.41 -9.70 9.10
C THR A 168 -7.97 -9.26 9.39
N GLN A 169 -7.79 -7.98 9.73
CA GLN A 169 -6.47 -7.49 10.15
C GLN A 169 -5.98 -8.14 11.45
N ASP A 170 -6.87 -8.42 12.41
CA ASP A 170 -6.50 -9.13 13.64
C ASP A 170 -5.97 -10.54 13.34
N ASP A 171 -6.57 -11.27 12.39
CA ASP A 171 -6.10 -12.58 11.93
C ASP A 171 -4.72 -12.49 11.28
N LEU A 172 -4.54 -11.54 10.36
CA LEU A 172 -3.29 -11.33 9.65
C LEU A 172 -2.15 -10.94 10.61
N LEU A 173 -2.40 -9.95 11.47
CA LEU A 173 -1.46 -9.47 12.47
C LEU A 173 -1.10 -10.57 13.47
N HIS A 174 -2.07 -11.37 13.92
CA HIS A 174 -1.82 -12.52 14.76
C HIS A 174 -0.87 -13.51 14.09
N ALA A 175 -1.16 -13.91 12.84
CA ALA A 175 -0.34 -14.89 12.13
C ALA A 175 1.10 -14.38 11.91
N PHE A 176 1.26 -13.12 11.50
CA PHE A 176 2.58 -12.52 11.26
C PHE A 176 3.39 -12.26 12.54
N THR A 177 2.74 -12.20 13.72
CA THR A 177 3.45 -12.06 15.01
C THR A 177 4.48 -13.18 15.24
N PHE A 178 4.22 -14.37 14.69
CA PHE A 178 5.07 -15.55 14.89
C PHE A 178 6.14 -15.71 13.81
N LEU A 179 6.27 -14.74 12.92
CA LEU A 179 7.25 -14.77 11.84
C LEU A 179 8.47 -13.91 12.15
N PRO A 180 9.66 -14.34 11.70
CA PRO A 180 10.82 -13.48 11.57
C PRO A 180 10.48 -12.27 10.68
N ARG A 181 10.76 -11.05 11.17
CA ARG A 181 10.36 -9.79 10.51
C ARG A 181 11.21 -9.42 9.28
N ASP A 182 12.26 -10.18 9.03
CA ASP A 182 13.16 -10.07 7.88
C ASP A 182 12.68 -10.86 6.65
N LEU A 183 11.63 -11.69 6.78
CA LEU A 183 11.11 -12.48 5.67
C LEU A 183 10.47 -11.62 4.57
N ASN A 184 10.66 -12.06 3.32
CA ASN A 184 10.14 -11.46 2.10
C ASN A 184 9.30 -12.50 1.33
N PHE A 185 8.02 -12.20 1.15
CA PHE A 185 7.04 -13.07 0.49
C PHE A 185 6.95 -12.67 -0.99
N ILE A 186 7.49 -13.52 -1.84
CA ILE A 186 7.49 -13.35 -3.29
C ILE A 186 7.17 -14.70 -3.94
N SER A 187 6.29 -14.71 -4.93
CA SER A 187 6.02 -15.93 -5.69
C SER A 187 6.99 -16.03 -6.86
N TYR A 188 7.60 -17.21 -7.06
CA TYR A 188 8.51 -17.53 -8.16
C TYR A 188 7.85 -18.46 -9.18
N THR A 189 8.16 -18.24 -10.45
CA THR A 189 7.89 -19.20 -11.52
C THR A 189 9.12 -20.07 -11.74
N SER A 190 9.04 -21.37 -11.48
CA SER A 190 10.18 -22.29 -11.68
C SER A 190 10.50 -22.58 -13.15
N ASN A 191 9.63 -22.16 -14.06
CA ASN A 191 9.85 -22.26 -15.49
C ASN A 191 10.14 -20.87 -16.03
N THR A 192 11.42 -20.58 -16.26
CA THR A 192 11.81 -19.49 -17.16
C THR A 192 11.31 -19.85 -18.55
N SER A 193 10.04 -19.52 -18.83
CA SER A 193 9.44 -19.84 -20.11
C SER A 193 10.19 -19.09 -21.21
N TRP A 194 10.16 -19.61 -22.44
CA TRP A 194 10.68 -18.90 -23.61
C TRP A 194 10.13 -17.45 -23.70
N ASN A 195 8.91 -17.24 -23.22
CA ASN A 195 8.28 -15.92 -23.15
C ASN A 195 8.97 -14.96 -22.17
N GLU A 196 9.50 -15.43 -21.04
CA GLU A 196 10.26 -14.59 -20.09
C GLU A 196 11.60 -14.16 -20.68
N GLN A 197 12.31 -15.05 -21.37
CA GLN A 197 13.54 -14.70 -22.07
C GLN A 197 13.30 -13.68 -23.18
N GLN A 198 12.18 -13.79 -23.91
CA GLN A 198 11.79 -12.77 -24.91
C GLN A 198 11.42 -11.43 -24.26
N LYS A 199 10.77 -11.42 -23.09
CA LYS A 199 10.48 -10.19 -22.34
C LYS A 199 11.77 -9.47 -21.92
N ILE A 200 12.77 -10.22 -21.45
CA ILE A 200 14.05 -9.69 -20.96
C ILE A 200 14.94 -9.14 -22.09
N SER A 201 14.95 -9.82 -23.24
CA SER A 201 15.77 -9.44 -24.40
C SER A 201 15.19 -8.27 -25.18
N ARG A 202 13.88 -8.03 -25.11
CA ARG A 202 13.22 -6.88 -25.73
C ARG A 202 13.51 -5.60 -24.95
N ILE A 203 13.92 -4.56 -25.67
CA ILE A 203 14.12 -3.23 -25.10
C ILE A 203 12.80 -2.46 -25.18
N VAL A 204 12.36 -1.93 -24.04
CA VAL A 204 11.17 -1.09 -23.94
C VAL A 204 11.54 0.33 -23.52
N VAL A 205 10.78 1.30 -24.02
CA VAL A 205 10.76 2.67 -23.50
C VAL A 205 9.39 2.91 -22.90
N ASP A 206 9.37 3.31 -21.64
CA ASP A 206 8.15 3.74 -20.95
C ASP A 206 8.02 5.27 -21.01
N PRO A 207 7.11 5.82 -21.83
CA PRO A 207 6.98 7.26 -21.97
C PRO A 207 6.36 7.91 -20.73
N SER A 208 5.72 7.14 -19.84
CA SER A 208 5.19 7.65 -18.56
C SER A 208 6.29 8.11 -17.59
N LEU A 209 7.57 7.84 -17.88
CA LEU A 209 8.69 8.43 -17.14
C LEU A 209 8.90 9.92 -17.42
N TYR A 210 8.46 10.43 -18.58
CA TYR A 210 8.72 11.82 -19.00
C TYR A 210 7.48 12.54 -19.56
N TYR A 211 6.35 11.85 -19.71
CA TYR A 211 5.05 12.45 -19.99
C TYR A 211 4.10 12.33 -18.80
N GLN A 212 3.23 13.33 -18.62
CA GLN A 212 2.20 13.36 -17.58
C GLN A 212 1.02 12.41 -17.87
N LYS A 213 0.85 11.97 -19.12
CA LYS A 213 -0.26 11.08 -19.49
C LYS A 213 0.19 9.63 -19.57
N ASN A 214 -0.63 8.72 -19.08
CA ASN A 214 -0.46 7.29 -19.31
C ASN A 214 -0.49 7.02 -20.82
N THR A 215 0.60 6.46 -21.33
CA THR A 215 0.78 6.14 -22.74
C THR A 215 1.26 4.69 -22.85
N PRO A 216 0.88 3.96 -23.92
CA PRO A 216 1.40 2.62 -24.14
C PRO A 216 2.93 2.61 -24.17
N ILE A 217 3.54 1.56 -23.61
CA ILE A 217 4.98 1.36 -23.72
C ILE A 217 5.37 1.12 -25.18
N MET A 218 6.57 1.57 -25.55
CA MET A 218 7.10 1.41 -26.90
C MET A 218 8.15 0.29 -26.91
N PHE A 219 8.09 -0.59 -27.91
CA PHE A 219 9.07 -1.65 -28.11
C PHE A 219 10.09 -1.21 -29.16
N ALA A 220 11.38 -1.35 -28.86
CA ALA A 220 12.43 -1.20 -29.84
C ALA A 220 12.41 -2.37 -30.85
N VAL A 221 12.95 -2.13 -32.04
CA VAL A 221 13.14 -3.17 -33.06
C VAL A 221 14.30 -4.09 -32.65
N GLU A 222 15.33 -3.49 -32.08
CA GLU A 222 16.53 -4.16 -31.60
C GLU A 222 16.27 -4.89 -30.27
N THR A 223 17.02 -5.98 -30.07
CA THR A 223 17.06 -6.73 -28.82
C THR A 223 18.43 -6.63 -28.18
N ARG A 224 18.54 -7.00 -26.90
CA ARG A 224 19.79 -7.09 -26.16
C ARG A 224 20.05 -8.51 -25.67
N ALA A 225 21.32 -8.82 -25.46
CA ALA A 225 21.72 -10.04 -24.77
C ALA A 225 21.28 -10.01 -23.29
N THR A 226 21.04 -11.20 -22.74
CA THR A 226 20.85 -11.37 -21.30
C THR A 226 22.12 -10.95 -20.55
N PRO A 227 22.02 -10.18 -19.46
CA PRO A 227 23.18 -9.77 -18.68
C PRO A 227 23.88 -10.99 -18.07
N ASP A 228 25.21 -10.94 -18.02
CA ASP A 228 26.07 -11.94 -17.39
C ASP A 228 26.52 -11.54 -15.97
N ALA A 229 26.34 -10.26 -15.62
CA ALA A 229 26.76 -9.72 -14.33
C ALA A 229 25.83 -10.03 -13.15
N PHE A 230 24.62 -10.57 -13.40
CA PHE A 230 23.65 -10.99 -12.39
C PHE A 230 22.65 -11.96 -13.01
N LYS A 231 22.00 -12.77 -12.17
CA LYS A 231 20.91 -13.65 -12.59
C LYS A 231 19.58 -12.90 -12.57
N ILE A 232 18.70 -13.20 -13.52
CA ILE A 232 17.34 -12.66 -13.52
C ILE A 232 16.39 -13.69 -12.93
N PHE A 233 15.62 -13.26 -11.95
CA PHE A 233 14.56 -14.03 -11.33
C PHE A 233 13.23 -13.34 -11.59
N GLY A 234 12.18 -14.13 -11.76
CA GLY A 234 10.85 -13.63 -12.06
C GLY A 234 9.74 -14.33 -11.29
N GLY A 235 8.57 -13.69 -11.28
CA GLY A 235 7.34 -14.26 -10.77
C GLY A 235 6.26 -13.19 -10.60
N SER A 236 5.45 -13.33 -9.56
CA SER A 236 4.31 -12.42 -9.33
C SER A 236 4.79 -10.98 -9.06
N PRO A 237 4.20 -9.95 -9.68
CA PRO A 237 4.53 -8.55 -9.40
C PRO A 237 4.00 -8.10 -8.02
N TRP A 238 3.22 -8.96 -7.37
CA TRP A 238 2.63 -8.74 -6.07
C TRP A 238 3.52 -9.32 -4.99
N VAL A 239 3.90 -8.49 -4.03
CA VAL A 239 4.95 -8.82 -3.06
C VAL A 239 4.59 -8.30 -1.67
N ILE A 240 5.13 -8.97 -0.64
CA ILE A 240 5.16 -8.44 0.74
C ILE A 240 6.61 -8.45 1.19
N LEU A 241 7.19 -7.26 1.34
CA LEU A 241 8.62 -7.08 1.49
C LEU A 241 8.95 -6.50 2.86
N SER A 242 9.96 -7.04 3.52
CA SER A 242 10.46 -6.54 4.80
C SER A 242 10.94 -5.09 4.69
N ARG A 243 10.85 -4.33 5.79
CA ARG A 243 11.36 -2.97 5.86
C ARG A 243 12.86 -2.89 5.56
N ALA A 244 13.64 -3.85 6.04
CA ALA A 244 15.08 -3.90 5.79
C ALA A 244 15.39 -4.01 4.29
N PHE A 245 14.68 -4.88 3.57
CA PHE A 245 14.85 -5.03 2.14
C PHE A 245 14.39 -3.78 1.35
N MET A 246 13.29 -3.15 1.75
CA MET A 246 12.86 -1.90 1.11
C MET A 246 13.81 -0.75 1.37
N ASP A 247 14.37 -0.65 2.59
CA ASP A 247 15.41 0.32 2.93
C ASP A 247 16.66 0.12 2.05
N TYR A 248 17.06 -1.14 1.83
CA TYR A 248 18.13 -1.51 0.92
C TYR A 248 17.85 -1.09 -0.53
N CYS A 249 16.65 -1.37 -1.05
CA CYS A 249 16.27 -1.00 -2.42
C CYS A 249 16.22 0.52 -2.63
N VAL A 250 15.70 1.27 -1.65
CA VAL A 250 15.54 2.73 -1.74
C VAL A 250 16.88 3.44 -1.53
N LYS A 251 17.64 3.08 -0.49
CA LYS A 251 18.92 3.72 -0.21
C LYS A 251 20.02 3.24 -1.13
N GLY A 252 19.98 1.98 -1.57
CA GLY A 252 20.99 1.35 -2.42
C GLY A 252 22.40 1.51 -1.83
N TRP A 253 22.61 1.18 -0.55
CA TRP A 253 23.96 1.33 0.01
C TRP A 253 24.96 0.39 -0.69
N ASP A 254 24.50 -0.78 -1.16
CA ASP A 254 25.18 -1.53 -2.23
C ASP A 254 24.71 -1.02 -3.60
N ASN A 255 25.56 -1.13 -4.62
CA ASN A 255 25.24 -0.61 -5.94
C ASN A 255 24.30 -1.56 -6.74
N LEU A 256 24.09 -2.80 -6.29
CA LEU A 256 23.28 -3.79 -6.99
C LEU A 256 21.84 -3.33 -7.27
N PRO A 257 21.04 -2.80 -6.31
CA PRO A 257 19.69 -2.30 -6.59
C PRO A 257 19.67 -1.21 -7.66
N ARG A 258 20.65 -0.29 -7.65
CA ARG A 258 20.74 0.77 -8.68
C ARG A 258 21.08 0.20 -10.05
N LYS A 259 22.03 -0.74 -10.12
CA LYS A 259 22.40 -1.40 -11.37
C LYS A 259 21.22 -2.16 -11.97
N LEU A 260 20.48 -2.89 -11.15
CA LEU A 260 19.27 -3.59 -11.59
C LEU A 260 18.17 -2.58 -11.99
N LEU A 261 18.00 -1.49 -11.25
CA LEU A 261 17.02 -0.45 -11.60
C LEU A 261 17.29 0.15 -12.99
N MET A 262 18.55 0.44 -13.30
CA MET A 262 18.97 0.88 -14.64
C MET A 262 18.75 -0.19 -15.72
N TYR A 263 18.87 -1.46 -15.37
CA TYR A 263 18.63 -2.54 -16.33
C TYR A 263 17.13 -2.73 -16.62
N PHE A 264 16.32 -2.72 -15.56
CA PHE A 264 14.88 -2.92 -15.58
C PHE A 264 14.10 -1.68 -16.02
N SER A 265 14.74 -0.52 -16.16
CA SER A 265 14.10 0.67 -16.78
C SER A 265 13.68 0.44 -18.24
N ASN A 266 14.26 -0.57 -18.89
CA ASN A 266 14.00 -0.88 -20.29
C ASN A 266 13.52 -2.33 -20.50
N VAL A 267 12.88 -2.92 -19.48
CA VAL A 267 12.24 -4.25 -19.51
C VAL A 267 10.73 -4.08 -19.40
N ALA A 268 9.97 -4.86 -20.17
CA ALA A 268 8.53 -4.94 -20.00
C ALA A 268 8.18 -5.69 -18.69
N PHE A 269 7.18 -5.19 -17.96
CA PHE A 269 6.73 -5.74 -16.68
C PHE A 269 7.85 -5.86 -15.63
N PRO A 270 8.60 -4.78 -15.34
CA PRO A 270 9.79 -4.87 -14.49
C PRO A 270 9.46 -5.25 -13.03
N LEU A 271 8.23 -5.04 -12.57
CA LEU A 271 7.78 -5.49 -11.25
C LEU A 271 7.73 -7.02 -11.11
N GLU A 272 7.59 -7.76 -12.21
CA GLU A 272 7.63 -9.23 -12.21
C GLU A 272 9.03 -9.77 -11.96
N SER A 273 10.09 -8.94 -11.97
CA SER A 273 11.47 -9.43 -11.91
C SER A 273 12.44 -8.61 -11.06
N TYR A 274 12.22 -7.30 -10.90
CA TYR A 274 13.16 -6.43 -10.20
C TYR A 274 13.40 -6.90 -8.75
N PHE A 275 12.34 -7.03 -7.95
CA PHE A 275 12.47 -7.38 -6.54
C PHE A 275 13.01 -8.80 -6.35
N HIS A 276 12.56 -9.76 -7.15
CA HIS A 276 13.07 -11.14 -7.16
C HIS A 276 14.56 -11.17 -7.46
N SER A 277 15.00 -10.42 -8.49
CA SER A 277 16.39 -10.36 -8.90
C SER A 277 17.27 -9.67 -7.86
N VAL A 278 16.80 -8.57 -7.27
CA VAL A 278 17.55 -7.89 -6.19
C VAL A 278 17.66 -8.80 -4.97
N LEU A 279 16.57 -9.46 -4.54
CA LEU A 279 16.59 -10.42 -3.41
C LEU A 279 17.60 -11.54 -3.63
N CYS A 280 17.50 -12.22 -4.78
CA CYS A 280 18.29 -13.43 -5.03
C CYS A 280 19.74 -13.19 -5.41
N ASN A 281 20.10 -12.01 -5.89
CA ASN A 281 21.50 -11.66 -6.13
C ASN A 281 22.15 -10.95 -4.92
N SER A 282 21.41 -10.71 -3.83
CA SER A 282 21.93 -10.08 -2.62
C SER A 282 22.21 -11.13 -1.52
N PRO A 283 23.48 -11.37 -1.14
CA PRO A 283 23.82 -12.37 -0.13
C PRO A 283 23.12 -12.18 1.24
N GLU A 284 22.83 -10.93 1.61
CA GLU A 284 22.12 -10.60 2.86
C GLU A 284 20.64 -11.00 2.84
N PHE A 285 20.00 -11.03 1.67
CA PHE A 285 18.55 -11.24 1.54
C PHE A 285 18.15 -12.55 0.87
N GLN A 286 19.07 -13.23 0.16
CA GLN A 286 18.74 -14.46 -0.58
C GLN A 286 18.12 -15.58 0.28
N ASN A 287 18.40 -15.59 1.59
CA ASN A 287 17.91 -16.59 2.55
C ASN A 287 16.65 -16.15 3.33
N THR A 288 16.11 -14.96 3.04
CA THR A 288 14.91 -14.45 3.71
C THR A 288 13.66 -14.59 2.84
N THR A 289 13.74 -15.32 1.73
CA THR A 289 12.65 -15.47 0.77
C THR A 289 11.65 -16.56 1.19
N VAL A 290 10.38 -16.30 0.95
CA VAL A 290 9.27 -17.25 1.10
C VAL A 290 8.53 -17.29 -0.24
N ASN A 291 8.55 -18.45 -0.92
CA ASN A 291 7.91 -18.66 -2.22
C ASN A 291 6.38 -18.73 -2.12
N ASN A 292 5.74 -17.63 -1.75
CA ASN A 292 4.31 -17.44 -1.71
C ASN A 292 4.05 -15.94 -1.58
N ASP A 293 3.28 -15.32 -2.47
CA ASP A 293 2.92 -13.90 -2.40
C ASP A 293 1.65 -13.63 -1.58
N LEU A 294 1.04 -14.69 -1.02
CA LEU A 294 -0.18 -14.69 -0.25
C LEU A 294 -1.40 -14.14 -1.02
N ARG A 295 -1.38 -14.24 -2.36
CA ARG A 295 -2.48 -13.78 -3.21
C ARG A 295 -3.15 -14.90 -3.99
N TYR A 296 -4.45 -14.78 -4.12
CA TYR A 296 -5.24 -15.57 -5.05
C TYR A 296 -5.49 -14.80 -6.34
N ILE A 297 -5.06 -15.40 -7.44
CA ILE A 297 -5.29 -14.92 -8.81
C ILE A 297 -5.70 -16.15 -9.62
N ILE A 298 -6.71 -16.03 -10.49
CA ILE A 298 -7.05 -17.11 -11.41
C ILE A 298 -5.87 -17.32 -12.36
N GLY A 299 -5.33 -18.54 -12.39
CA GLY A 299 -4.09 -18.87 -13.11
C GLY A 299 -4.21 -18.82 -14.63
N ASP A 300 -5.41 -18.98 -15.18
CA ASP A 300 -5.66 -18.85 -16.61
C ASP A 300 -5.79 -17.35 -16.96
N THR A 301 -4.87 -16.83 -17.77
CA THR A 301 -5.05 -15.52 -18.41
C THR A 301 -5.98 -15.66 -19.60
N SER A 302 -6.87 -14.69 -19.80
CA SER A 302 -7.69 -14.62 -21.02
C SER A 302 -6.80 -14.62 -22.29
N PRO A 303 -7.34 -14.94 -23.48
CA PRO A 303 -6.58 -14.89 -24.73
C PRO A 303 -5.89 -13.55 -25.01
N ASN A 304 -6.38 -12.47 -24.40
CA ASN A 304 -5.87 -11.11 -24.53
C ASN A 304 -4.83 -10.75 -23.45
N GLY A 305 -4.49 -11.69 -22.54
CA GLY A 305 -3.53 -11.49 -21.45
C GLY A 305 -4.10 -10.80 -20.22
N GLU A 306 -5.40 -10.51 -20.16
CA GLU A 306 -6.05 -9.93 -18.98
C GLU A 306 -6.42 -11.02 -17.96
N PRO A 307 -6.19 -10.80 -16.65
CA PRO A 307 -6.63 -11.72 -15.61
C PRO A 307 -8.15 -11.86 -15.57
N HIS A 308 -8.66 -13.07 -15.34
CA HIS A 308 -10.10 -13.27 -15.14
C HIS A 308 -10.59 -12.55 -13.88
N VAL A 309 -11.66 -11.77 -14.03
CA VAL A 309 -12.32 -11.09 -12.92
C VAL A 309 -13.02 -12.10 -12.03
N LEU A 310 -12.79 -11.98 -10.72
CA LEU A 310 -13.44 -12.80 -9.70
C LEU A 310 -14.90 -12.41 -9.56
N ASN A 311 -15.76 -13.42 -9.45
CA ASN A 311 -17.20 -13.27 -9.27
C ASN A 311 -17.72 -14.42 -8.38
N MET A 312 -19.02 -14.42 -8.09
CA MET A 312 -19.65 -15.39 -7.18
C MET A 312 -19.39 -16.88 -7.49
N SER A 313 -19.16 -17.29 -8.74
CA SER A 313 -18.84 -18.70 -9.04
C SER A 313 -17.50 -19.16 -8.46
N HIS A 314 -16.66 -18.22 -8.06
CA HIS A 314 -15.33 -18.48 -7.51
C HIS A 314 -15.28 -18.43 -5.98
N TYR A 315 -16.40 -18.15 -5.30
CA TYR A 315 -16.43 -17.90 -3.85
C TYR A 315 -15.74 -19.00 -3.03
N ASP A 316 -16.15 -20.26 -3.21
CA ASP A 316 -15.60 -21.38 -2.45
C ASP A 316 -14.11 -21.60 -2.73
N ASN A 317 -13.69 -21.46 -3.99
CA ASN A 317 -12.30 -21.60 -4.41
C ASN A 317 -11.42 -20.53 -3.78
N VAL A 318 -11.87 -19.27 -3.80
CA VAL A 318 -11.17 -18.13 -3.19
C VAL A 318 -10.91 -18.40 -1.71
N LEU A 319 -11.91 -18.88 -0.97
CA LEU A 319 -11.81 -19.13 0.47
C LEU A 319 -11.00 -20.39 0.83
N ALA A 320 -10.92 -21.37 -0.08
CA ALA A 320 -10.18 -22.61 0.17
C ALA A 320 -8.65 -22.46 0.10
N THR A 321 -8.14 -21.40 -0.53
CA THR A 321 -6.71 -21.27 -0.88
C THR A 321 -5.80 -20.89 0.29
N GLY A 322 -6.35 -20.31 1.35
CA GLY A 322 -5.56 -19.76 2.46
C GLY A 322 -4.77 -18.49 2.11
N ALA A 323 -5.09 -17.83 0.98
CA ALA A 323 -4.54 -16.54 0.61
C ALA A 323 -5.03 -15.41 1.54
N VAL A 324 -4.25 -14.33 1.62
CA VAL A 324 -4.61 -13.12 2.39
C VAL A 324 -5.42 -12.14 1.54
N PHE A 325 -5.07 -12.04 0.25
CA PHE A 325 -5.74 -11.17 -0.71
C PHE A 325 -6.17 -11.94 -1.94
N ALA A 326 -7.17 -11.42 -2.64
CA ALA A 326 -7.57 -11.90 -3.96
C ALA A 326 -7.70 -10.74 -4.95
N ARG A 327 -7.57 -11.04 -6.25
CA ARG A 327 -7.73 -10.06 -7.34
C ARG A 327 -7.96 -10.73 -8.70
N PRO A 328 -8.44 -9.96 -9.70
CA PRO A 328 -9.06 -8.64 -9.60
C PRO A 328 -10.56 -8.73 -9.32
N PHE A 329 -11.08 -7.78 -8.54
CA PHE A 329 -12.52 -7.58 -8.34
C PHE A 329 -13.03 -6.37 -9.11
N GLN A 330 -14.26 -6.46 -9.64
CA GLN A 330 -14.97 -5.30 -10.18
C GLN A 330 -15.63 -4.47 -9.08
N GLU A 331 -15.86 -3.18 -9.37
CA GLU A 331 -16.62 -2.32 -8.46
C GLU A 331 -18.05 -2.85 -8.30
N GLY A 332 -18.52 -2.93 -7.05
CA GLY A 332 -19.90 -3.33 -6.76
C GLY A 332 -20.20 -4.83 -6.94
N ASP A 333 -19.20 -5.69 -7.15
CA ASP A 333 -19.41 -7.13 -7.29
C ASP A 333 -20.10 -7.74 -6.04
N LEU A 334 -21.06 -8.65 -6.25
CA LEU A 334 -21.76 -9.39 -5.20
C LEU A 334 -20.80 -10.21 -4.33
N LEU A 335 -19.72 -10.71 -4.92
CA LEU A 335 -18.66 -11.43 -4.23
C LEU A 335 -18.01 -10.57 -3.15
N LEU A 336 -17.78 -9.27 -3.43
CA LEU A 336 -17.24 -8.36 -2.42
C LEU A 336 -18.19 -8.19 -1.24
N HIS A 337 -19.49 -8.15 -1.50
CA HIS A 337 -20.52 -8.08 -0.45
C HIS A 337 -20.52 -9.34 0.43
N ASN A 338 -20.42 -10.51 -0.19
CA ASN A 338 -20.34 -11.78 0.53
C ASN A 338 -19.04 -11.94 1.32
N ILE A 339 -17.92 -11.39 0.85
CA ILE A 339 -16.67 -11.34 1.62
C ILE A 339 -16.84 -10.40 2.82
N ASP A 340 -17.42 -9.21 2.62
CA ASP A 340 -17.68 -8.25 3.70
C ASP A 340 -18.54 -8.85 4.82
N GLU A 341 -19.62 -9.53 4.46
CA GLU A 341 -20.57 -10.11 5.42
C GLU A 341 -20.02 -11.38 6.08
N ASN A 342 -19.58 -12.37 5.28
CA ASN A 342 -19.30 -13.71 5.78
C ASN A 342 -17.85 -13.93 6.23
N VAL A 343 -16.92 -13.09 5.78
CA VAL A 343 -15.48 -13.24 6.08
C VAL A 343 -15.00 -12.13 7.01
N LEU A 344 -15.28 -10.88 6.65
CA LEU A 344 -14.81 -9.71 7.38
C LEU A 344 -15.77 -9.25 8.48
N ASN A 345 -17.02 -9.75 8.46
CA ASN A 345 -18.08 -9.39 9.39
C ASN A 345 -18.21 -7.86 9.54
N ARG A 346 -18.25 -7.14 8.40
CA ARG A 346 -18.35 -5.69 8.33
C ARG A 346 -19.53 -5.25 7.47
N LEU A 347 -20.00 -4.03 7.73
CA LEU A 347 -20.93 -3.35 6.82
C LEU A 347 -20.15 -2.82 5.59
N PRO A 348 -20.80 -2.66 4.41
CA PRO A 348 -20.13 -2.25 3.18
C PRO A 348 -19.27 -0.98 3.28
N ASP A 349 -19.70 0.00 4.09
CA ASP A 349 -19.02 1.28 4.28
C ASP A 349 -18.34 1.43 5.66
N GLY A 350 -18.33 0.37 6.47
CA GLY A 350 -17.74 0.37 7.81
C GLY A 350 -16.33 -0.22 7.84
N VAL A 351 -15.48 0.24 8.77
CA VAL A 351 -14.20 -0.43 9.03
C VAL A 351 -14.43 -1.82 9.62
N VAL A 352 -13.49 -2.76 9.38
CA VAL A 352 -13.53 -4.07 10.04
C VAL A 352 -13.24 -3.89 11.54
N PRO A 353 -14.16 -4.29 12.45
CA PRO A 353 -13.92 -4.18 13.87
C PRO A 353 -12.88 -5.23 14.31
N GLY A 354 -11.72 -4.75 14.74
CA GLY A 354 -10.72 -5.58 15.44
C GLY A 354 -10.89 -5.53 16.95
N ASN A 355 -9.99 -6.15 17.70
CA ASN A 355 -9.98 -6.08 19.16
C ASN A 355 -9.70 -4.67 19.70
N TRP A 356 -9.11 -3.80 18.88
CA TRP A 356 -8.98 -2.36 19.14
C TRP A 356 -10.31 -1.61 19.10
N CYS A 357 -11.39 -2.24 18.65
CA CYS A 357 -12.69 -1.62 18.43
C CYS A 357 -13.74 -2.24 19.36
N SER A 358 -14.26 -1.45 20.31
CA SER A 358 -15.29 -1.91 21.25
C SER A 358 -16.64 -1.26 20.91
N SER A 359 -17.63 -2.10 20.62
CA SER A 359 -19.02 -1.66 20.52
C SER A 359 -19.65 -1.64 21.92
N SER A 360 -20.16 -0.48 22.34
CA SER A 360 -21.07 -0.42 23.49
C SER A 360 -22.34 -1.19 23.11
N ARG A 361 -22.48 -2.43 23.62
CA ARG A 361 -23.73 -3.18 23.53
C ARG A 361 -24.78 -2.48 24.39
N MET A 362 -25.45 -1.46 23.86
CA MET A 362 -26.78 -1.16 24.34
C MET A 362 -27.69 -2.30 23.90
N ASN A 363 -28.39 -2.89 24.87
CA ASN A 363 -29.33 -3.99 24.68
C ASN A 363 -30.19 -3.75 23.44
N LYS A 364 -30.08 -4.64 22.45
CA LYS A 364 -30.91 -4.62 21.24
C LYS A 364 -32.36 -4.92 21.61
N THR A 365 -33.13 -3.89 21.93
CA THR A 365 -34.54 -3.86 21.55
C THR A 365 -34.62 -3.40 20.10
N ILE A 366 -35.31 -4.20 19.30
CA ILE A 366 -35.63 -3.98 17.89
C ILE A 366 -36.30 -2.61 17.78
N GLU A 367 -35.60 -1.62 17.21
CA GLU A 367 -36.14 -0.44 16.51
C GLU A 367 -35.10 0.69 16.51
N SER A 368 -34.25 0.72 15.48
CA SER A 368 -33.87 1.95 14.75
C SER A 368 -32.70 1.67 13.81
N SER A 369 -32.96 1.85 12.52
CA SER A 369 -31.99 1.81 11.41
C SER A 369 -30.88 2.86 11.49
N LYS A 370 -30.84 3.70 12.54
CA LYS A 370 -29.80 4.71 12.79
C LYS A 370 -28.70 4.24 13.76
N ALA A 371 -28.91 3.18 14.53
CA ALA A 371 -27.94 2.70 15.53
C ALA A 371 -26.84 1.78 14.95
N GLN A 372 -26.93 1.41 13.67
CA GLN A 372 -26.07 0.40 13.06
C GLN A 372 -24.72 0.94 12.54
N ASN A 373 -24.57 2.27 12.47
CA ASN A 373 -23.34 2.93 12.00
C ASN A 373 -22.21 3.01 13.05
N ASP A 374 -22.47 2.66 14.31
CA ASP A 374 -21.50 2.84 15.41
C ASP A 374 -20.99 1.50 15.96
N LEU A 375 -20.60 0.58 15.06
CA LEU A 375 -19.92 -0.67 15.42
C LEU A 375 -18.58 -0.43 16.15
N CYS A 376 -18.08 0.82 16.17
CA CYS A 376 -16.84 1.23 16.83
C CYS A 376 -16.97 2.50 17.69
N SER A 377 -17.92 2.53 18.62
CA SER A 377 -18.16 3.73 19.46
C SER A 377 -17.05 4.04 20.47
N THR A 378 -16.22 3.06 20.83
CA THR A 378 -15.05 3.26 21.69
C THR A 378 -13.81 2.55 21.14
N TRP A 379 -12.66 3.22 21.23
CA TRP A 379 -11.38 2.68 20.79
C TRP A 379 -10.57 2.15 21.98
N GLY A 380 -10.08 0.93 21.83
CA GLY A 380 -9.34 0.17 22.83
C GLY A 380 -7.85 0.03 22.51
N ASN A 381 -7.28 -1.10 22.92
CA ASN A 381 -5.84 -1.35 22.82
C ASN A 381 -5.43 -1.79 21.41
N ILE A 382 -4.73 -0.92 20.69
CA ILE A 382 -4.21 -1.18 19.32
C ILE A 382 -3.10 -2.25 19.26
N ASN A 383 -2.55 -2.65 20.41
CA ASN A 383 -1.49 -3.66 20.48
C ASN A 383 -2.02 -5.08 20.76
N ALA A 384 -3.31 -5.22 21.04
CA ALA A 384 -3.93 -6.51 21.30
C ALA A 384 -4.79 -6.90 20.09
N VAL A 385 -4.48 -8.07 19.51
CA VAL A 385 -5.22 -8.66 18.40
C VAL A 385 -5.97 -9.90 18.88
N LYS A 386 -7.18 -10.12 18.37
CA LYS A 386 -7.99 -11.28 18.68
C LYS A 386 -8.21 -12.11 17.41
N PRO A 387 -7.41 -13.17 17.18
CA PRO A 387 -7.59 -13.99 16.00
C PRO A 387 -8.92 -14.77 16.05
N GLY A 388 -9.55 -14.91 14.90
CA GLY A 388 -10.57 -15.92 14.64
C GLY A 388 -9.95 -17.26 14.26
N SER A 389 -10.80 -18.19 13.82
CA SER A 389 -10.36 -19.51 13.36
C SER A 389 -9.44 -19.45 12.14
N TYR A 390 -9.66 -18.47 11.26
CA TYR A 390 -8.84 -18.27 10.06
C TYR A 390 -7.42 -17.85 10.43
N GLY A 391 -7.24 -16.86 11.32
CA GLY A 391 -5.91 -16.44 11.77
C GLY A 391 -5.12 -17.55 12.48
N ILE A 392 -5.78 -18.39 13.26
CA ILE A 392 -5.14 -19.55 13.91
C ILE A 392 -4.64 -20.56 12.86
N LYS A 393 -5.48 -20.92 11.89
CA LYS A 393 -5.09 -21.82 10.79
C LYS A 393 -3.97 -21.22 9.94
N PHE A 394 -4.08 -19.93 9.66
CA PHE A 394 -3.14 -19.20 8.83
C PHE A 394 -1.75 -19.09 9.49
N ARG A 395 -1.68 -18.89 10.81
CA ARG A 395 -0.43 -18.97 11.57
C ARG A 395 0.29 -20.30 11.36
N VAL A 396 -0.44 -21.43 11.43
CA VAL A 396 0.13 -22.77 11.22
C VAL A 396 0.67 -22.90 9.80
N PHE A 397 -0.11 -22.44 8.81
CA PHE A 397 0.31 -22.42 7.41
C PHE A 397 1.59 -21.59 7.19
N LEU A 398 1.65 -20.36 7.69
CA LEU A 398 2.83 -19.51 7.57
C LEU A 398 4.05 -20.09 8.28
N SER A 399 3.86 -20.71 9.45
CA SER A 399 4.97 -21.37 10.17
C SER A 399 5.57 -22.51 9.36
N LYS A 400 4.71 -23.30 8.68
CA LYS A 400 5.15 -24.36 7.77
C LYS A 400 5.87 -23.79 6.55
N LEU A 401 5.31 -22.77 5.91
CA LEU A 401 5.94 -22.10 4.76
C LEU A 401 7.31 -21.50 5.11
N ALA A 402 7.43 -20.82 6.25
CA ALA A 402 8.69 -20.23 6.69
C ALA A 402 9.74 -21.30 7.02
N ALA A 403 9.34 -22.43 7.60
CA ALA A 403 10.23 -23.56 7.83
C ALA A 403 10.69 -24.21 6.51
N GLU A 404 9.78 -24.44 5.57
CA GLU A 404 10.09 -24.99 4.25
C GLU A 404 10.98 -24.06 3.41
N GLY A 405 10.73 -22.75 3.45
CA GLY A 405 11.55 -21.73 2.78
C GLY A 405 12.99 -21.72 3.29
N ARG A 406 13.18 -21.82 4.61
CA ARG A 406 14.51 -21.94 5.23
C ARG A 406 15.23 -23.24 4.89
N LEU A 407 14.48 -24.33 4.71
CA LEU A 407 15.04 -25.64 4.35
C LEU A 407 15.38 -25.74 2.86
N ARG A 408 14.65 -25.02 2.00
CA ARG A 408 14.93 -24.95 0.55
C ARG A 408 15.94 -23.86 0.27
N THR A 409 17.23 -24.16 0.47
CA THR A 409 18.38 -23.39 -0.07
C THR A 409 18.43 -23.36 -1.60
N SER A 410 17.31 -23.51 -2.31
CA SER A 410 17.25 -23.69 -3.76
C SER A 410 16.51 -22.59 -4.50
N GLN A 411 15.78 -21.69 -3.82
CA GLN A 411 14.89 -20.73 -4.53
C GLN A 411 15.68 -19.69 -5.33
N CYS A 412 16.74 -19.13 -4.75
CA CYS A 412 17.66 -18.24 -5.44
C CYS A 412 18.84 -18.96 -6.12
N HIS A 413 18.85 -20.30 -6.08
CA HIS A 413 19.90 -21.13 -6.66
C HIS A 413 19.44 -21.94 -7.88
N GLN A 414 18.17 -21.79 -8.29
CA GLN A 414 17.67 -22.34 -9.56
C GLN A 414 18.35 -21.71 -10.78
#